data_AF-A0A6A6PR49-F1
#
_entry.id   AF-A0A6A6PR49-F1
#
_cell.length_a   1.000
_cell.length_b   1.000
_cell.length_c   1.000
_cell.angle_alpha   90.00
_cell.angle_beta   90.00
_cell.angle_gamma   90.00
#
_symmetry.space_group_name_H-M   'P 1'
#
loop_
_entity.id
_entity.type
_entity.pdbx_description
1 polymer ?
#
loop_
_entity_poly.entity_id
_entity_poly.type
_entity_poly.pdbx_seq_one_letter_code
_entity_poly.pdbx_strand_id
1 'polypeptide(L)'
;MITRPALVNAWSPVAYDLVIRQQPLAARACGFGERDRRVIDPPPILQLTITDCATKAPRADQEAIFAVTCKLAKAGEDVGEAGMPLADIAPGPSQLPLTHYLMGTTAASPFQGKDEHLVPGTFFVFADLSCRYPGKYKIQFRLLRIDPRKLTLTSDSSHPVVASVETDVFTVYAPKDFPGMRASTALLKALHDQGLYVSLKKGTEARKRKRRASQRGGAVGLSDGSEVDAAEFLDADPTELTESRMIAPGRGKRRRRES
;
A
#
# COMPACT_ATOMS: atom_id res chain seq x y z
N MET A 1 -14.50 -7.27 23.77
CA MET A 1 -14.07 -5.89 23.48
C MET A 1 -13.18 -5.45 24.64
N ILE A 2 -11.86 -5.52 24.48
CA ILE A 2 -10.90 -5.08 25.52
C ILE A 2 -10.25 -3.82 24.97
N THR A 3 -10.82 -2.66 25.30
CA THR A 3 -10.24 -1.36 25.00
C THR A 3 -9.06 -1.18 25.95
N ARG A 4 -7.83 -1.42 25.48
CA ARG A 4 -6.62 -1.12 26.24
C ARG A 4 -6.56 0.39 26.51
N PRO A 5 -6.12 0.84 27.70
CA PRO A 5 -6.06 2.26 28.01
C PRO A 5 -5.06 2.93 27.07
N ALA A 6 -5.48 4.04 26.46
CA ALA A 6 -4.57 4.94 25.78
C ALA A 6 -3.41 5.27 26.73
N LEU A 7 -2.17 5.21 26.24
CA LEU A 7 -1.02 5.70 26.99
C LEU A 7 -1.18 7.22 27.12
N VAL A 8 -1.93 7.65 28.13
CA VAL A 8 -2.16 9.05 28.42
C VAL A 8 -0.83 9.59 28.94
N ASN A 9 -0.04 10.19 28.05
CA ASN A 9 1.07 11.04 28.47
C ASN A 9 0.44 12.18 29.28
N ALA A 10 0.54 12.09 30.61
CA ALA A 10 -0.18 12.94 31.58
C ALA A 10 0.10 14.45 31.43
N TRP A 11 1.04 14.85 30.56
CA TRP A 11 1.51 16.23 30.40
C TRP A 11 1.18 16.86 29.03
N SER A 12 0.45 16.17 28.14
CA SER A 12 -0.01 16.77 26.88
C SER A 12 -1.49 17.21 27.00
N PRO A 13 -1.85 18.44 26.60
CA PRO A 13 -3.24 18.89 26.59
C PRO A 13 -4.10 18.18 25.54
N VAL A 14 -3.49 17.34 24.69
CA VAL A 14 -4.14 16.60 23.62
C VAL A 14 -3.95 15.10 23.78
N ALA A 15 -5.02 14.36 23.52
CA ALA A 15 -5.02 12.91 23.42
C ALA A 15 -5.01 12.49 21.94
N TYR A 16 -4.21 11.49 21.62
CA TYR A 16 -4.10 10.90 20.29
C TYR A 16 -4.76 9.53 20.30
N ASP A 17 -5.62 9.30 19.33
CA ASP A 17 -6.23 8.00 19.09
C ASP A 17 -6.02 7.56 17.64
N LEU A 18 -5.76 6.27 17.46
CA LEU A 18 -5.46 5.67 16.16
C LEU A 18 -6.43 4.53 15.91
N VAL A 19 -7.34 4.73 14.97
CA VAL A 19 -8.42 3.79 14.67
C VAL A 19 -8.15 3.09 13.34
N ILE A 20 -8.27 1.77 13.30
CA ILE A 20 -8.16 1.01 12.05
C ILE A 20 -9.51 1.11 11.32
N ARG A 21 -9.55 1.91 10.25
CA ARG A 21 -10.72 2.07 9.37
C ARG A 21 -10.85 0.94 8.36
N GLN A 22 -9.74 0.26 8.05
CA GLN A 22 -9.71 -0.90 7.16
C GLN A 22 -8.73 -1.95 7.69
N GLN A 23 -9.26 -3.11 8.06
CA GLN A 23 -8.47 -4.25 8.53
C GLN A 23 -7.80 -4.99 7.36
N PRO A 24 -6.57 -5.51 7.52
CA PRO A 24 -6.04 -6.52 6.61
C PRO A 24 -6.82 -7.83 6.78
N LEU A 25 -7.04 -8.56 5.70
CA LEU A 25 -7.80 -9.82 5.74
C LEU A 25 -6.97 -11.01 5.26
N ALA A 26 -6.25 -10.84 4.15
CA ALA A 26 -5.49 -11.91 3.56
C ALA A 26 -4.22 -11.39 2.88
N ALA A 27 -3.22 -12.25 2.77
CA ALA A 27 -2.07 -12.03 1.89
C ALA A 27 -1.62 -13.34 1.26
N ARG A 28 -0.81 -13.26 0.21
CA ARG A 28 -0.10 -14.42 -0.33
C ARG A 28 1.37 -14.32 0.07
N ALA A 29 1.90 -15.41 0.62
CA ALA A 29 3.33 -15.53 0.92
C ALA A 29 4.19 -15.32 -0.34
N CYS A 30 5.19 -14.44 -0.25
CA CYS A 30 6.10 -14.13 -1.36
C CYS A 30 7.47 -14.84 -1.28
N GLY A 31 7.79 -15.48 -0.15
CA GLY A 31 9.09 -16.13 0.06
C GLY A 31 10.26 -15.14 0.00
N PHE A 32 11.33 -15.53 -0.69
CA PHE A 32 12.58 -14.74 -0.76
C PHE A 32 12.67 -13.80 -1.97
N GLY A 33 11.86 -14.03 -3.03
CA GLY A 33 11.93 -13.27 -4.27
C GLY A 33 10.94 -12.11 -4.35
N GLU A 34 11.35 -11.00 -4.98
CA GLU A 34 10.50 -9.81 -5.18
C GLU A 34 9.46 -10.02 -6.29
N ARG A 35 9.73 -10.89 -7.28
CA ARG A 35 8.87 -11.13 -8.45
C ARG A 35 7.46 -11.62 -8.10
N ASP A 36 7.33 -12.40 -7.01
CA ASP A 36 6.06 -12.96 -6.56
C ASP A 36 5.42 -12.17 -5.41
N ARG A 37 5.95 -10.97 -5.13
CA ARG A 37 5.46 -10.12 -4.05
C ARG A 37 4.01 -9.72 -4.30
N ARG A 38 3.16 -10.00 -3.32
CA ARG A 38 1.76 -9.58 -3.31
C ARG A 38 1.47 -8.85 -2.02
N VAL A 39 0.92 -7.65 -2.19
CA VAL A 39 0.55 -6.83 -1.05
C VAL A 39 -0.59 -7.47 -0.26
N ILE A 40 -0.59 -7.23 1.05
CA ILE A 40 -1.69 -7.55 1.96
C ILE A 40 -2.96 -6.87 1.44
N ASP A 41 -4.06 -7.61 1.43
CA ASP A 41 -5.31 -7.20 0.83
C ASP A 41 -6.51 -7.45 1.77
N PRO A 42 -7.39 -6.45 1.97
CA PRO A 42 -7.21 -5.06 1.56
C PRO A 42 -6.06 -4.38 2.35
N PRO A 43 -5.47 -3.29 1.86
CA PRO A 43 -4.37 -2.62 2.57
C PRO A 43 -4.85 -2.00 3.88
N PRO A 44 -4.11 -2.06 4.99
CA PRO A 44 -4.51 -1.39 6.21
C PRO A 44 -4.64 0.12 6.02
N ILE A 45 -5.74 0.69 6.50
CA ILE A 45 -5.97 2.14 6.53
C ILE A 45 -6.31 2.51 7.97
N LEU A 46 -5.54 3.45 8.52
CA LEU A 46 -5.75 3.99 9.86
C LEU A 46 -6.21 5.43 9.76
N GLN A 47 -6.95 5.88 10.77
CA GLN A 47 -7.37 7.26 10.94
C GLN A 47 -6.87 7.78 12.29
N LEU A 48 -6.25 8.94 12.27
CA LEU A 48 -5.84 9.67 13.47
C LEU A 48 -6.96 10.61 13.92
N THR A 49 -7.31 10.51 15.20
CA THR A 49 -8.16 11.47 15.89
C THR A 49 -7.35 12.14 16.98
N ILE A 50 -7.37 13.47 17.02
CA ILE A 50 -6.74 14.26 18.07
C ILE A 50 -7.84 15.01 18.80
N THR A 51 -7.92 14.82 20.11
CA THR A 51 -8.92 15.46 20.95
C THR A 51 -8.27 16.22 22.09
N ASP A 52 -8.84 17.34 22.46
CA ASP A 52 -8.46 18.05 23.68
C ASP A 52 -8.82 17.21 24.92
N CYS A 53 -7.89 17.05 25.86
CA CYS A 53 -8.09 16.21 27.03
C CYS A 53 -9.22 16.70 27.94
N ALA A 54 -9.41 18.03 28.04
CA ALA A 54 -10.36 18.66 28.93
C ALA A 54 -11.76 18.72 28.32
N THR A 55 -11.87 19.16 27.06
CA THR A 55 -13.18 19.36 26.41
C THR A 55 -13.67 18.15 25.61
N LYS A 56 -12.78 17.18 25.32
CA LYS A 56 -13.00 16.08 24.36
C LYS A 56 -13.32 16.54 22.94
N ALA A 57 -13.20 17.84 22.64
CA ALA A 57 -13.45 18.37 21.32
C ALA A 57 -12.31 18.01 20.35
N PRO A 58 -12.61 17.83 19.05
CA PRO A 58 -11.58 17.67 18.03
C PRO A 58 -10.59 18.84 18.02
N ARG A 59 -9.30 18.54 17.93
CA ARG A 59 -8.23 19.54 17.91
C ARG A 59 -7.18 19.19 16.85
N ALA A 60 -6.44 20.17 16.36
CA ALA A 60 -5.26 19.95 15.53
C ALA A 60 -3.98 20.18 16.36
N ASP A 61 -2.93 19.40 16.09
CA ASP A 61 -1.57 19.68 16.54
C ASP A 61 -0.76 20.15 15.32
N GLN A 62 -0.64 21.47 15.16
CA GLN A 62 0.04 22.10 14.02
C GLN A 62 1.56 22.08 14.16
N GLU A 63 2.09 21.81 15.36
CA GLU A 63 3.53 21.84 15.63
C GLU A 63 4.18 20.47 15.44
N ALA A 64 3.39 19.41 15.27
CA ALA A 64 3.88 18.05 15.12
C ALA A 64 3.87 17.56 13.66
N ILE A 65 4.91 16.82 13.32
CA ILE A 65 4.92 15.91 12.18
C ILE A 65 4.52 14.53 12.70
N PHE A 66 3.60 13.87 12.00
CA PHE A 66 3.17 12.52 12.35
C PHE A 66 3.74 11.50 11.37
N ALA A 67 4.08 10.33 11.90
CA ALA A 67 4.36 9.14 11.12
C ALA A 67 3.81 7.92 11.85
N VAL A 68 3.27 6.95 11.12
CA VAL A 68 2.89 5.66 11.70
C VAL A 68 3.88 4.62 11.22
N THR A 69 4.44 3.84 12.15
CA THR A 69 5.27 2.67 11.83
C THR A 69 4.51 1.40 12.17
N CYS A 70 4.82 0.29 11.48
CA CYS A 70 4.17 -0.98 11.74
C CYS A 70 5.18 -2.10 12.03
N LYS A 71 4.77 -3.04 12.90
CA LYS A 71 5.50 -4.28 13.20
C LYS A 71 4.57 -5.48 13.09
N LEU A 72 5.08 -6.61 12.61
CA LEU A 72 4.33 -7.85 12.50
C LEU A 72 4.49 -8.68 13.78
N ALA A 73 3.39 -9.26 14.26
CA ALA A 73 3.36 -10.22 15.36
C ALA A 73 2.65 -11.50 14.89
N LYS A 74 3.10 -12.66 15.35
CA LYS A 74 2.45 -13.95 15.05
C LYS A 74 1.29 -14.17 16.01
N ALA A 75 0.15 -14.63 15.49
CA ALA A 75 -1.02 -14.86 16.33
C ALA A 75 -0.84 -16.15 17.14
N GLY A 76 -0.90 -16.04 18.47
CA GLY A 76 -0.80 -17.19 19.40
C GLY A 76 0.57 -17.41 20.04
N GLU A 77 1.55 -16.53 19.80
CA GLU A 77 2.76 -16.44 20.62
C GLU A 77 2.53 -15.31 21.64
N ASP A 78 2.27 -15.67 22.89
CA ASP A 78 2.31 -14.72 24.01
C ASP A 78 3.73 -14.14 24.07
N VAL A 79 3.85 -12.83 23.88
CA VAL A 79 5.11 -12.11 24.04
C VAL A 79 5.45 -12.06 25.53
N GLY A 80 6.08 -13.13 26.03
CA GLY A 80 6.86 -13.09 27.26
C GLY A 80 8.16 -12.34 26.99
N GLU A 81 8.47 -11.35 27.81
CA GLU A 81 9.79 -10.72 27.83
C GLU A 81 10.88 -11.77 28.04
N ALA A 82 11.77 -11.93 27.05
CA ALA A 82 13.18 -12.26 27.24
C ALA A 82 13.88 -12.18 25.88
N GLY A 83 14.76 -11.20 25.71
CA GLY A 83 15.77 -11.27 24.67
C GLY A 83 16.77 -12.38 24.98
N MET A 84 17.21 -13.09 23.93
CA MET A 84 18.60 -13.52 23.67
C MET A 84 18.65 -14.36 22.38
N PRO A 85 19.64 -14.17 21.49
CA PRO A 85 19.79 -14.96 20.27
C PRO A 85 20.65 -16.20 20.55
N LEU A 86 20.21 -17.38 20.12
CA LEU A 86 21.06 -18.57 20.01
C LEU A 86 21.63 -18.61 18.58
N ALA A 87 22.93 -18.30 18.48
CA ALA A 87 23.75 -18.60 17.32
C ALA A 87 24.04 -20.11 17.25
N ASP A 88 24.37 -20.56 16.04
CA ASP A 88 24.89 -21.87 15.67
C ASP A 88 23.87 -23.01 15.45
N ILE A 89 23.32 -23.05 14.23
CA ILE A 89 23.11 -24.19 13.31
C ILE A 89 22.48 -23.59 12.04
N ALA A 90 22.81 -24.10 10.84
CA ALA A 90 22.41 -23.59 9.52
C ALA A 90 20.96 -23.01 9.43
N PRO A 91 20.72 -21.91 8.68
CA PRO A 91 19.54 -21.07 8.87
C PRO A 91 18.26 -21.73 8.33
N GLY A 92 17.50 -22.36 9.24
CA GLY A 92 16.10 -22.67 9.01
C GLY A 92 15.21 -21.42 9.12
N PRO A 93 14.03 -21.39 8.48
CA PRO A 93 13.11 -20.24 8.52
C PRO A 93 12.57 -19.89 9.92
N SER A 94 12.83 -20.73 10.93
CA SER A 94 12.34 -20.62 12.31
C SER A 94 13.12 -19.65 13.22
N GLN A 95 14.21 -19.03 12.76
CA GLN A 95 15.06 -18.16 13.61
C GLN A 95 15.19 -16.70 13.14
N LEU A 96 14.55 -16.31 12.04
CA LEU A 96 14.57 -14.92 11.60
C LEU A 96 13.64 -14.06 12.47
N PRO A 97 14.08 -12.87 12.93
CA PRO A 97 13.19 -11.94 13.60
C PRO A 97 11.94 -11.67 12.74
N LEU A 98 10.76 -11.60 13.36
CA LEU A 98 9.48 -11.36 12.66
C LEU A 98 9.48 -10.05 11.84
N THR A 99 10.39 -9.11 12.14
CA THR A 99 10.62 -7.93 11.31
C THR A 99 11.03 -8.26 9.88
N HIS A 100 11.73 -9.39 9.65
CA HIS A 100 12.11 -9.85 8.30
C HIS A 100 10.97 -10.54 7.54
N TYR A 101 9.86 -10.85 8.22
CA TYR A 101 8.70 -11.49 7.61
C TYR A 101 7.84 -10.47 6.86
N LEU A 102 7.82 -9.21 7.32
CA LEU A 102 7.14 -8.10 6.68
C LEU A 102 8.07 -7.46 5.64
N MET A 103 7.52 -7.11 4.47
CA MET A 103 8.25 -6.45 3.38
C MET A 103 7.49 -5.24 2.85
N GLY A 104 8.25 -4.34 2.24
CA GLY A 104 7.75 -3.12 1.63
C GLY A 104 7.78 -1.93 2.58
N THR A 105 6.85 -1.02 2.41
CA THR A 105 6.83 0.26 3.12
C THR A 105 6.19 0.12 4.51
N THR A 106 7.02 0.02 5.56
CA THR A 106 6.59 -0.19 6.97
C THR A 106 6.34 1.10 7.76
N ALA A 107 6.45 2.25 7.10
CA ALA A 107 6.11 3.55 7.65
C ALA A 107 5.18 4.31 6.71
N ALA A 108 4.21 5.04 7.26
CA ALA A 108 3.28 5.86 6.48
C ALA A 108 3.24 7.28 7.03
N SER A 109 3.18 8.25 6.11
CA SER A 109 2.92 9.66 6.41
C SER A 109 1.40 9.93 6.40
N PRO A 110 0.94 10.98 7.08
CA PRO A 110 -0.47 11.36 7.07
C PRO A 110 -0.91 11.81 5.67
N PHE A 111 -2.08 11.36 5.26
CA PHE A 111 -2.80 11.83 4.09
C PHE A 111 -4.08 12.53 4.56
N GLN A 112 -4.21 13.82 4.25
CA GLN A 112 -5.44 14.55 4.52
C GLN A 112 -6.42 14.36 3.37
N GLY A 113 -7.61 13.87 3.67
CA GLY A 113 -8.64 13.63 2.68
C GLY A 113 -10.00 13.42 3.33
N LYS A 114 -10.97 13.06 2.50
CA LYS A 114 -12.33 12.69 2.92
C LYS A 114 -12.52 11.19 2.76
N ASP A 115 -13.25 10.56 3.66
CA ASP A 115 -13.60 9.16 3.52
C ASP A 115 -14.70 8.93 2.47
N GLU A 116 -15.15 7.67 2.32
CA GLU A 116 -16.22 7.28 1.41
C GLU A 116 -17.59 7.93 1.70
N HIS A 117 -17.74 8.58 2.85
CA HIS A 117 -18.93 9.32 3.27
C HIS A 117 -18.70 10.85 3.21
N LEU A 118 -17.62 11.28 2.56
CA LEU A 118 -17.20 12.68 2.43
C LEU A 118 -16.81 13.35 3.75
N VAL A 119 -16.54 12.56 4.80
CA VAL A 119 -16.12 13.08 6.11
C VAL A 119 -14.61 13.33 6.10
N PRO A 120 -14.14 14.56 6.38
CA PRO A 120 -12.71 14.87 6.46
C PRO A 120 -11.99 14.08 7.55
N GLY A 121 -10.75 13.68 7.29
CA GLY A 121 -9.91 12.98 8.25
C GLY A 121 -8.44 12.94 7.86
N THR A 122 -7.62 12.51 8.82
CA THR A 122 -6.18 12.27 8.64
C THR A 122 -5.95 10.76 8.59
N PHE A 123 -5.58 10.25 7.41
CA PHE A 123 -5.45 8.82 7.15
C PHE A 123 -3.99 8.39 6.99
N PHE A 124 -3.67 7.17 7.38
CA PHE A 124 -2.39 6.52 7.11
C PHE A 124 -2.66 5.24 6.33
N VAL A 125 -2.11 5.15 5.11
CA VAL A 125 -2.43 4.05 4.18
C VAL A 125 -1.20 3.18 3.94
N PHE A 126 -1.31 1.90 4.27
CA PHE A 126 -0.26 0.91 4.10
C PHE A 126 -0.53 0.04 2.86
N ALA A 127 -0.46 0.66 1.67
CA ALA A 127 -0.76 0.00 0.39
C ALA A 127 0.32 -0.96 -0.10
N ASP A 128 1.51 -0.90 0.51
CA ASP A 128 2.73 -1.58 0.07
C ASP A 128 3.31 -2.49 1.17
N LEU A 129 2.45 -3.25 1.87
CA LEU A 129 2.89 -4.26 2.84
C LEU A 129 2.76 -5.66 2.23
N SER A 130 3.74 -6.53 2.42
CA SER A 130 3.69 -7.95 1.99
C SER A 130 4.28 -8.85 3.06
N CYS A 131 3.94 -10.14 3.05
CA CYS A 131 4.47 -11.12 4.00
C CYS A 131 5.20 -12.26 3.28
N ARG A 132 6.36 -12.65 3.80
CA ARG A 132 7.20 -13.70 3.19
C ARG A 132 6.65 -15.11 3.39
N TYR A 133 6.15 -15.39 4.59
CA TYR A 133 5.83 -16.76 5.01
C TYR A 133 4.35 -16.93 5.35
N PRO A 134 3.76 -18.11 5.04
CA PRO A 134 2.39 -18.42 5.44
C PRO A 134 2.25 -18.45 6.97
N GLY A 135 1.06 -18.07 7.45
CA GLY A 135 0.77 -18.05 8.88
C GLY A 135 -0.40 -17.15 9.24
N LYS A 136 -0.68 -17.06 10.54
CA LYS A 136 -1.66 -16.14 11.10
C LYS A 136 -0.93 -15.05 11.85
N TYR A 137 -1.21 -13.79 11.53
CA TYR A 137 -0.47 -12.66 12.04
C TYR A 137 -1.40 -11.54 12.46
N LYS A 138 -0.84 -10.61 13.23
CA LYS A 138 -1.38 -9.29 13.53
C LYS A 138 -0.33 -8.25 13.19
N ILE A 139 -0.77 -7.02 12.89
CA ILE A 139 0.12 -5.89 12.71
C ILE A 139 -0.14 -4.90 13.84
N GLN A 140 0.92 -4.50 14.54
CA GLN A 140 0.88 -3.40 15.50
C GLN A 140 1.34 -2.12 14.81
N PHE A 141 0.49 -1.10 14.84
CA PHE A 141 0.79 0.25 14.36
C PHE A 141 1.13 1.15 15.54
N ARG A 142 2.16 1.99 15.38
CA ARG A 142 2.67 2.91 16.40
C ARG A 142 2.76 4.30 15.81
N LEU A 143 2.01 5.25 16.37
CA LEU A 143 2.02 6.66 16.00
C LEU A 143 3.18 7.37 16.67
N LEU A 144 4.09 7.90 15.86
CA LEU A 144 5.18 8.76 16.26
C LEU A 144 4.73 10.22 16.14
N ARG A 145 4.95 10.98 17.21
CA ARG A 145 4.82 12.44 17.20
C ARG A 145 6.22 13.05 17.16
N ILE A 146 6.57 13.64 16.03
CA ILE A 146 7.88 14.25 15.79
C ILE A 146 7.71 15.76 15.97
N ASP A 147 8.50 16.35 16.86
CA ASP A 147 8.61 17.80 17.02
C ASP A 147 9.79 18.29 16.17
N PRO A 148 9.55 19.03 15.07
CA PRO A 148 10.61 19.48 14.18
C PRO A 148 11.67 20.34 14.88
N ARG A 149 11.29 21.04 15.96
CA ARG A 149 12.21 21.89 16.73
C ARG A 149 13.21 21.06 17.55
N LYS A 150 12.87 19.81 17.85
CA LYS A 150 13.71 18.85 18.59
C LYS A 150 14.52 17.93 17.68
N LEU A 151 14.48 18.14 16.37
CA LEU A 151 15.24 17.37 15.37
C LEU A 151 16.71 17.85 15.24
N THR A 152 17.27 18.47 16.28
CA THR A 152 18.67 18.93 16.29
C THR A 152 19.64 17.74 16.34
N LEU A 153 20.82 17.90 15.72
CA LEU A 153 21.87 16.92 15.37
C LEU A 153 22.53 16.12 16.53
N THR A 154 21.80 15.81 17.61
CA THR A 154 22.27 14.90 18.66
C THR A 154 21.56 13.55 18.50
N SER A 155 22.33 12.47 18.61
CA SER A 155 21.93 11.09 18.36
C SER A 155 20.85 10.53 19.30
N ASP A 156 20.37 11.31 20.26
CA ASP A 156 19.46 10.91 21.34
C ASP A 156 18.04 11.52 21.25
N SER A 157 17.66 12.11 20.11
CA SER A 157 16.30 12.60 19.89
C SER A 157 15.28 11.46 19.75
N SER A 158 14.85 10.89 20.88
CA SER A 158 13.77 9.91 20.93
C SER A 158 12.42 10.60 20.75
N HIS A 159 11.76 10.38 19.61
CA HIS A 159 10.39 10.83 19.38
C HIS A 159 9.38 9.90 20.08
N PRO A 160 8.45 10.43 20.89
CA PRO A 160 7.52 9.60 21.65
C PRO A 160 6.51 8.88 20.76
N VAL A 161 6.23 7.63 21.11
CA VAL A 161 5.06 6.90 20.60
C VAL A 161 3.86 7.36 21.41
N VAL A 162 2.92 8.05 20.78
CA VAL A 162 1.78 8.69 21.46
C VAL A 162 0.48 7.89 21.36
N ALA A 163 0.40 6.95 20.43
CA ALA A 163 -0.71 6.01 20.31
C ALA A 163 -0.25 4.71 19.62
N SER A 164 -0.94 3.61 19.89
CA SER A 164 -0.73 2.35 19.18
C SER A 164 -2.04 1.57 19.04
N VAL A 165 -2.19 0.86 17.94
CA VAL A 165 -3.34 -0.01 17.68
C VAL A 165 -2.89 -1.29 17.00
N GLU A 166 -3.60 -2.38 17.23
CA GLU A 166 -3.30 -3.70 16.68
C GLU A 166 -4.46 -4.16 15.78
N THR A 167 -4.13 -4.79 14.65
CA THR A 167 -5.14 -5.36 13.75
C THR A 167 -5.82 -6.58 14.35
N ASP A 168 -6.94 -6.96 13.74
CA ASP A 168 -7.44 -8.32 13.86
C ASP A 168 -6.42 -9.32 13.27
N VAL A 169 -6.58 -10.60 13.61
CA VAL A 169 -5.76 -11.66 13.04
C VAL A 169 -6.11 -11.83 11.56
N PHE A 170 -5.11 -11.77 10.69
CA PHE A 170 -5.26 -12.03 9.25
C PHE A 170 -4.39 -13.22 8.83
N THR A 171 -4.73 -13.83 7.70
CA THR A 171 -4.07 -15.06 7.22
C THR A 171 -3.18 -14.76 6.01
N VAL A 172 -1.92 -15.16 6.09
CA VAL A 172 -1.00 -15.23 4.97
C VAL A 172 -1.06 -16.65 4.41
N TYR A 173 -1.56 -16.80 3.19
CA TYR A 173 -1.76 -18.09 2.54
C TYR A 173 -0.52 -18.52 1.78
N ALA A 174 -0.33 -19.84 1.67
CA ALA A 174 0.56 -20.39 0.65
C ALA A 174 0.05 -20.01 -0.76
N PRO A 175 0.94 -19.98 -1.78
CA PRO A 175 0.56 -19.62 -3.14
C PRO A 175 -0.64 -20.34 -3.74
N LYS A 176 -0.84 -21.62 -3.39
CA LYS A 176 -1.91 -22.49 -3.92
C LYS A 176 -3.26 -22.20 -3.28
N ASP A 177 -3.27 -21.79 -2.02
CA ASP A 177 -4.50 -21.63 -1.22
C ASP A 177 -4.99 -20.18 -1.20
N PHE A 178 -4.24 -19.27 -1.83
CA PHE A 178 -4.59 -17.86 -1.83
C PHE A 178 -5.89 -17.61 -2.62
N PRO A 179 -6.94 -17.04 -1.99
CA PRO A 179 -8.26 -16.87 -2.61
C PRO A 179 -8.29 -15.86 -3.76
N GLY A 180 -7.18 -15.15 -3.99
CA GLY A 180 -7.08 -14.07 -4.97
C GLY A 180 -7.25 -12.69 -4.34
N MET A 181 -6.98 -11.65 -5.13
CA MET A 181 -7.08 -10.27 -4.68
C MET A 181 -8.54 -9.81 -4.73
N ARG A 182 -8.96 -9.02 -3.76
CA ARG A 182 -10.28 -8.41 -3.70
C ARG A 182 -10.32 -7.13 -4.53
N ALA A 183 -11.53 -6.63 -4.77
CA ALA A 183 -11.69 -5.30 -5.33
C ALA A 183 -11.34 -4.26 -4.25
N SER A 184 -10.76 -3.13 -4.67
CA SER A 184 -10.52 -2.00 -3.77
C SER A 184 -11.82 -1.55 -3.11
N THR A 185 -11.74 -1.29 -1.81
CA THR A 185 -12.84 -0.81 -0.97
C THR A 185 -13.29 0.59 -1.37
N ALA A 186 -14.45 1.02 -0.89
CA ALA A 186 -14.95 2.38 -1.13
C ALA A 186 -14.01 3.43 -0.52
N LEU A 187 -13.55 3.21 0.72
CA LEU A 187 -12.58 4.09 1.40
C LEU A 187 -11.30 4.28 0.57
N LEU A 188 -10.68 3.19 0.12
CA LEU A 188 -9.43 3.28 -0.66
C LEU A 188 -9.64 4.02 -2.00
N LYS A 189 -10.78 3.80 -2.66
CA LYS A 189 -11.15 4.51 -3.89
C LYS A 189 -11.35 5.99 -3.63
N ALA A 190 -12.10 6.35 -2.59
CA ALA A 190 -12.35 7.74 -2.23
C ALA A 190 -11.04 8.50 -1.97
N LEU A 191 -10.09 7.90 -1.24
CA LEU A 191 -8.78 8.52 -0.99
C LEU A 191 -7.93 8.61 -2.26
N HIS A 192 -7.94 7.57 -3.10
CA HIS A 192 -7.26 7.57 -4.40
C HIS A 192 -7.74 8.71 -5.31
N ASP A 193 -9.06 8.90 -5.39
CA ASP A 193 -9.68 9.93 -6.24
C ASP A 193 -9.34 11.35 -5.74
N GLN A 194 -8.83 11.49 -4.52
CA GLN A 194 -8.32 12.74 -3.94
C GLN A 194 -6.79 12.89 -4.09
N GLY A 195 -6.13 12.03 -4.87
CA GLY A 195 -4.70 12.13 -5.17
C GLY A 195 -3.80 11.24 -4.31
N LEU A 196 -4.35 10.34 -3.49
CA LEU A 196 -3.54 9.29 -2.86
C LEU A 196 -2.98 8.36 -3.94
N TYR A 197 -1.65 8.33 -4.09
CA TYR A 197 -0.98 7.53 -5.11
C TYR A 197 -0.95 6.04 -4.76
N VAL A 198 -1.99 5.30 -5.15
CA VAL A 198 -2.14 3.85 -4.92
C VAL A 198 -2.83 3.17 -6.10
N SER A 199 -2.47 1.93 -6.42
CA SER A 199 -3.14 1.19 -7.50
C SER A 199 -4.48 0.59 -7.04
N LEU A 200 -5.56 0.87 -7.77
CA LEU A 200 -6.87 0.28 -7.54
C LEU A 200 -7.01 -1.12 -8.16
N LYS A 201 -7.60 -2.04 -7.40
CA LYS A 201 -7.80 -3.44 -7.80
C LYS A 201 -9.27 -3.67 -8.17
N LYS A 202 -9.53 -4.37 -9.28
CA LYS A 202 -10.89 -4.76 -9.71
C LYS A 202 -11.39 -6.05 -9.06
N GLY A 203 -10.49 -6.82 -8.42
CA GLY A 203 -10.76 -8.13 -7.82
C GLY A 203 -10.74 -9.30 -8.81
N THR A 204 -10.35 -10.48 -8.33
CA THR A 204 -10.28 -11.70 -9.15
C THR A 204 -11.67 -12.23 -9.56
N GLU A 205 -12.69 -12.01 -8.72
CA GLU A 205 -14.06 -12.45 -8.99
C GLU A 205 -14.70 -11.75 -10.21
N ALA A 206 -14.39 -10.49 -10.45
CA ALA A 206 -14.83 -9.77 -11.65
C ALA A 206 -14.29 -10.43 -12.94
N ARG A 207 -13.09 -11.00 -12.89
CA ARG A 207 -12.47 -11.70 -14.03
C ARG A 207 -13.16 -13.05 -14.31
N LYS A 208 -13.60 -13.78 -13.28
CA LYS A 208 -14.38 -15.03 -13.44
C LYS A 208 -15.75 -14.76 -14.08
N ARG A 209 -16.44 -13.68 -13.69
CA ARG A 209 -17.75 -13.31 -14.27
C ARG A 209 -17.64 -13.00 -15.77
N LYS A 210 -16.60 -12.29 -16.21
CA LYS A 210 -16.36 -12.02 -17.65
C LYS A 210 -16.12 -13.31 -18.45
N ARG A 211 -15.36 -14.28 -17.90
CA ARG A 211 -15.13 -15.60 -18.53
C ARG A 211 -16.40 -16.44 -18.63
N ARG A 212 -17.28 -16.41 -17.61
CA ARG A 212 -18.57 -17.11 -17.65
C ARG A 212 -19.55 -16.48 -18.64
N ALA A 213 -19.54 -15.16 -18.78
CA ALA A 213 -20.36 -14.44 -19.76
C ALA A 213 -19.92 -14.73 -21.21
N SER A 214 -18.61 -14.76 -21.49
CA SER A 214 -18.10 -15.10 -22.82
C SER A 214 -18.37 -16.56 -23.22
N GLN A 215 -18.43 -17.49 -22.24
CA GLN A 215 -18.80 -18.88 -22.50
C GLN A 215 -20.30 -19.10 -22.71
N ARG A 216 -21.17 -18.24 -22.13
CA ARG A 216 -22.63 -18.30 -22.33
C ARG A 216 -23.11 -17.60 -23.60
N GLY A 217 -22.32 -16.70 -24.18
CA GLY A 217 -22.63 -16.02 -25.44
C GLY A 217 -22.27 -16.81 -26.71
N GLY A 218 -21.82 -18.06 -26.59
CA GLY A 218 -21.35 -18.89 -27.71
C GLY A 218 -22.32 -19.97 -28.20
N ALA A 219 -23.61 -19.93 -27.83
CA ALA A 219 -24.57 -20.98 -28.18
C ALA A 219 -25.96 -20.44 -28.55
N VAL A 220 -26.04 -19.82 -29.73
CA VAL A 220 -27.24 -19.61 -30.59
C VAL A 220 -26.68 -18.95 -31.86
N GLY A 221 -26.80 -19.39 -33.11
CA GLY A 221 -27.42 -20.49 -33.84
C GLY A 221 -27.23 -20.16 -35.35
N LEU A 222 -27.07 -21.16 -36.22
CA LEU A 222 -26.91 -21.05 -37.69
C LEU A 222 -28.23 -20.57 -38.36
N SER A 223 -28.24 -19.54 -39.22
CA SER A 223 -28.37 -19.51 -40.71
C SER A 223 -29.21 -18.24 -41.03
N ASP A 224 -28.94 -17.38 -42.01
CA ASP A 224 -29.12 -17.55 -43.47
C ASP A 224 -28.80 -16.20 -44.19
N GLY A 225 -28.35 -16.26 -45.46
CA GLY A 225 -28.70 -15.29 -46.52
C GLY A 225 -27.89 -13.99 -46.79
N SER A 226 -27.09 -14.03 -47.87
CA SER A 226 -26.81 -13.00 -48.92
C SER A 226 -26.03 -11.68 -48.64
N GLU A 227 -24.86 -11.55 -49.31
CA GLU A 227 -24.42 -10.50 -50.29
C GLU A 227 -24.90 -9.03 -50.09
N VAL A 228 -24.15 -7.94 -50.28
CA VAL A 228 -22.84 -7.48 -50.83
C VAL A 228 -22.52 -6.15 -50.08
N ASP A 229 -21.31 -5.59 -49.97
CA ASP A 229 -20.57 -4.91 -51.04
C ASP A 229 -19.19 -4.39 -50.57
N ALA A 230 -18.38 -4.09 -51.58
CA ALA A 230 -16.95 -3.83 -51.67
C ALA A 230 -16.32 -2.76 -50.74
N ALA A 231 -15.05 -2.96 -50.38
CA ALA A 231 -13.92 -2.28 -51.04
C ALA A 231 -12.57 -2.71 -50.44
N GLU A 232 -11.65 -3.06 -51.33
CA GLU A 232 -10.28 -3.48 -51.04
C GLU A 232 -9.35 -2.35 -50.59
N PHE A 233 -8.34 -2.77 -49.82
CA PHE A 233 -6.98 -2.28 -49.64
C PHE A 233 -6.46 -1.20 -50.60
N LEU A 234 -5.62 -0.29 -50.06
CA LEU A 234 -4.18 -0.21 -50.34
C LEU A 234 -3.48 0.84 -49.47
N ASP A 235 -2.24 0.50 -49.07
CA ASP A 235 -1.25 1.27 -48.32
C ASP A 235 -0.89 2.65 -48.93
N ALA A 236 -0.57 3.63 -48.07
CA ALA A 236 0.53 4.58 -48.31
C ALA A 236 0.96 5.35 -47.05
N ASP A 237 2.28 5.48 -46.93
CA ASP A 237 3.17 6.08 -45.93
C ASP A 237 2.93 7.60 -45.63
N PRO A 238 3.40 8.16 -44.49
CA PRO A 238 3.24 9.57 -44.14
C PRO A 238 4.48 10.39 -44.56
N THR A 239 4.27 11.55 -45.20
CA THR A 239 5.31 12.59 -45.26
C THR A 239 4.73 14.00 -45.08
N GLU A 240 5.30 14.65 -44.06
CA GLU A 240 5.64 16.06 -43.89
C GLU A 240 4.69 17.20 -44.28
N LEU A 241 4.44 18.06 -43.28
CA LEU A 241 4.31 19.51 -43.44
C LEU A 241 5.21 20.21 -42.41
N THR A 242 6.33 20.76 -42.91
CA THR A 242 6.74 22.19 -42.86
C THR A 242 6.33 23.01 -41.63
N GLU A 243 7.10 23.96 -41.09
CA GLU A 243 8.41 24.57 -41.34
C GLU A 243 8.56 25.57 -40.18
N SER A 244 9.79 25.91 -39.76
CA SER A 244 10.24 27.30 -39.65
C SER A 244 11.67 27.42 -39.13
N ARG A 245 12.57 27.69 -40.10
CA ARG A 245 13.74 28.60 -40.12
C ARG A 245 14.49 28.88 -38.80
N MET A 246 15.84 28.80 -38.85
CA MET A 246 16.71 29.96 -39.10
C MET A 246 18.24 29.60 -39.13
N ILE A 247 18.91 30.04 -40.21
CA ILE A 247 20.25 30.70 -40.30
C ILE A 247 21.51 29.84 -39.93
N ALA A 248 22.29 29.29 -40.88
CA ALA A 248 23.39 29.86 -41.72
C ALA A 248 24.79 29.28 -41.30
N PRO A 249 25.90 29.42 -42.08
CA PRO A 249 26.56 28.25 -42.67
C PRO A 249 28.07 28.09 -42.37
N GLY A 250 28.60 26.89 -42.65
CA GLY A 250 29.87 26.76 -43.38
C GLY A 250 31.07 26.12 -42.64
N ARG A 251 31.56 25.02 -43.25
CA ARG A 251 32.93 24.42 -43.26
C ARG A 251 32.74 22.90 -43.12
N GLY A 252 33.30 22.01 -43.93
CA GLY A 252 34.36 22.06 -44.93
C GLY A 252 34.79 20.59 -45.10
N LYS A 253 34.88 20.12 -46.34
CA LYS A 253 35.30 18.76 -46.69
C LYS A 253 36.69 18.44 -46.10
N ARG A 254 36.88 17.24 -45.55
CA ARG A 254 37.97 16.33 -45.99
C ARG A 254 37.85 14.93 -45.40
N ARG A 255 37.64 13.96 -46.30
CA ARG A 255 37.99 12.55 -46.13
C ARG A 255 39.51 12.43 -46.03
N ARG A 256 39.99 11.54 -45.16
CA ARG A 256 41.24 10.80 -45.39
C ARG A 256 41.08 9.40 -44.81
N ARG A 257 41.03 8.41 -45.71
CA ARG A 257 41.41 7.02 -45.45
C ARG A 257 42.94 6.99 -45.39
N GLU A 258 43.53 6.23 -44.48
CA GLU A 258 44.26 4.98 -44.76
C GLU A 258 45.00 4.50 -43.52
N SER A 259 44.99 3.17 -43.38
CA SER A 259 45.90 2.30 -42.61
C SER A 259 45.73 2.24 -41.10
#